data_AF-A0A8D8VZK8-F1
#
_entry.id   AF-A0A8D8VZK8-F1
#
_cell.length_a   1.000
_cell.length_b   1.000
_cell.length_c   1.000
_cell.angle_alpha   90.00
_cell.angle_beta   90.00
_cell.angle_gamma   90.00
#
_symmetry.space_group_name_H-M   'P 1'
#
loop_
_entity.id
_entity.type
_entity.pdbx_description
1 polymer ?
#
loop_
_entity_poly.entity_id
_entity_poly.type
_entity_poly.pdbx_seq_one_letter_code
_entity_poly.pdbx_strand_id
1 'polypeptide(L)'
;MDNHENDEFPLSNPDTPNQRSRQISESSTSEDQNKRRRTISSSLIPGVTDASPPKFVSLEEIMRAAKDMSNMALCHEIAVDKDFKIEKLELPENSLEKKVRDTMHQVFWDILKEQLSEDPPVYDHALVLLAEIKEVSTRSRLHTLRLVF
;
A
#
# COMPACT_ATOMS: atom_id res chain seq x y z
N MET A 1 -34.32 49.57 2.97
CA MET A 1 -33.16 50.03 3.75
C MET A 1 -32.34 48.80 4.02
N ASP A 2 -31.61 48.44 2.99
CA ASP A 2 -30.46 47.54 3.00
C ASP A 2 -29.46 48.02 4.05
N ASN A 3 -28.88 47.10 4.80
CA ASN A 3 -27.60 47.32 5.46
C ASN A 3 -26.81 46.02 5.36
N HIS A 4 -25.86 46.07 4.44
CA HIS A 4 -24.74 45.17 4.23
C HIS A 4 -23.59 45.56 5.18
N GLU A 5 -22.51 44.77 5.14
CA GLU A 5 -21.18 44.99 5.73
C GLU A 5 -20.99 44.66 7.22
N ASN A 6 -19.95 43.96 7.67
CA ASN A 6 -18.98 42.98 7.12
C ASN A 6 -18.04 42.72 8.31
N ASP A 7 -18.00 41.50 8.86
CA ASP A 7 -17.00 41.10 9.86
C ASP A 7 -15.74 40.58 9.14
N GLU A 8 -14.72 41.44 9.09
CA GLU A 8 -13.44 41.24 8.42
C GLU A 8 -12.51 40.34 9.25
N PHE A 9 -12.27 39.11 8.77
CA PHE A 9 -11.21 38.22 9.26
C PHE A 9 -9.93 38.42 8.42
N PRO A 10 -8.73 38.59 9.01
CA PRO A 10 -7.53 38.85 8.23
C PRO A 10 -6.98 37.58 7.59
N LEU A 11 -6.92 37.58 6.26
CA LEU A 11 -6.25 36.55 5.45
C LEU A 11 -4.74 36.73 5.52
N SER A 12 -4.04 35.69 5.98
CA SER A 12 -2.58 35.60 5.98
C SER A 12 -2.10 35.10 4.61
N ASN A 13 -1.39 35.94 3.86
CA ASN A 13 -0.67 35.57 2.63
C ASN A 13 0.82 35.36 2.94
N PRO A 14 1.44 34.23 2.53
CA PRO A 14 2.89 34.11 2.53
C PRO A 14 3.45 33.85 1.13
N ASP A 15 3.90 34.90 0.46
CA ASP A 15 4.84 34.83 -0.66
C ASP A 15 6.00 35.81 -0.40
N THR A 16 7.17 35.32 0.03
CA THR A 16 8.48 35.79 -0.45
C THR A 16 9.65 34.94 0.12
N PRO A 17 10.54 34.41 -0.74
CA PRO A 17 11.71 33.65 -0.31
C PRO A 17 12.88 34.57 0.08
N ASN A 18 13.39 34.36 1.30
CA ASN A 18 14.51 35.09 1.90
C ASN A 18 15.85 34.68 1.26
N GLN A 19 16.47 35.59 0.49
CA GLN A 19 17.82 35.43 -0.02
C GLN A 19 18.83 35.68 1.11
N ARG A 20 19.50 34.62 1.57
CA ARG A 20 20.59 34.73 2.54
C ARG A 20 21.95 34.68 1.82
N SER A 21 22.58 35.84 1.72
CA SER A 21 23.99 36.03 1.36
C SER A 21 24.90 35.06 2.10
N ARG A 22 25.82 34.41 1.36
CA ARG A 22 27.08 33.90 1.93
C ARG A 22 28.24 34.40 1.08
N GLN A 23 29.14 35.06 1.79
CA GLN A 23 30.35 35.72 1.30
C GLN A 23 31.39 34.70 0.81
N ILE A 24 32.16 35.16 -0.17
CA ILE A 24 33.36 34.58 -0.78
C ILE A 24 34.52 34.57 0.22
N SER A 25 35.38 33.54 0.18
CA SER A 25 36.83 33.64 0.41
C SER A 25 37.55 32.40 -0.14
N GLU A 26 38.33 32.62 -1.20
CA GLU A 26 39.35 31.73 -1.75
C GLU A 26 40.68 31.95 -1.00
N SER A 27 41.52 30.90 -0.89
CA SER A 27 42.99 31.01 -1.03
C SER A 27 43.68 29.63 -0.93
N SER A 28 44.14 29.18 -2.10
CA SER A 28 45.45 28.59 -2.48
C SER A 28 46.43 27.93 -1.49
N THR A 29 47.01 26.82 -2.00
CA THR A 29 48.40 26.29 -1.86
C THR A 29 48.81 25.75 -0.48
N SER A 30 49.41 24.56 -0.30
CA SER A 30 50.58 24.02 -0.99
C SER A 30 50.71 22.51 -0.73
N GLU A 31 51.53 21.87 -1.56
CA GLU A 31 52.04 20.51 -1.51
C GLU A 31 52.53 20.06 -0.12
N ASP A 32 52.22 18.83 0.28
CA ASP A 32 53.18 18.02 1.04
C ASP A 32 52.88 16.52 0.90
N GLN A 33 53.79 15.85 0.20
CA GLN A 33 53.93 14.40 0.12
C GLN A 33 54.30 13.86 1.49
N ASN A 34 53.36 13.26 2.22
CA ASN A 34 53.72 12.39 3.34
C ASN A 34 53.10 11.00 3.20
N LYS A 35 53.91 10.13 2.60
CA LYS A 35 53.74 8.68 2.42
C LYS A 35 53.66 7.97 3.78
N ARG A 36 52.55 8.13 4.50
CA ARG A 36 52.25 7.28 5.66
C ARG A 36 51.69 5.94 5.19
N ARG A 37 52.60 5.06 4.76
CA ARG A 37 52.38 3.60 4.77
C ARG A 37 52.07 3.20 6.21
N ARG A 38 50.78 3.18 6.58
CA ARG A 38 50.34 2.38 7.71
C ARG A 38 50.21 0.95 7.19
N THR A 39 51.27 0.17 7.39
CA THR A 39 51.18 -1.29 7.35
C THR A 39 50.25 -1.69 8.50
N ILE A 40 48.94 -1.77 8.22
CA ILE A 40 48.02 -2.46 9.10
C ILE A 40 48.35 -3.93 8.88
N SER A 41 49.22 -4.45 9.72
CA SER A 41 49.50 -5.87 9.84
C SER A 41 48.16 -6.59 9.88
N SER A 42 47.88 -7.36 8.83
CA SER A 42 46.80 -8.34 8.81
C SER A 42 47.05 -9.28 9.97
N SER A 43 46.43 -8.97 11.11
CA SER A 43 46.42 -9.85 12.28
C SER A 43 45.50 -10.99 11.91
N LEU A 44 46.09 -11.99 11.25
CA LEU A 44 45.54 -13.31 11.09
C LEU A 44 45.39 -13.88 12.49
N ILE A 45 44.21 -13.71 13.10
CA ILE A 45 43.84 -14.43 14.31
C ILE A 45 43.46 -15.84 13.85
N PRO A 46 44.23 -16.88 14.19
CA PRO A 46 43.88 -18.24 13.81
C PRO A 46 42.59 -18.65 14.53
N GLY A 47 41.52 -18.95 13.80
CA GLY A 47 40.26 -19.46 14.37
C GLY A 47 39.00 -18.63 14.09
N VAL A 48 39.09 -17.48 13.42
CA VAL A 48 37.89 -16.82 12.89
C VAL A 48 37.55 -17.48 11.56
N THR A 49 36.64 -18.45 11.63
CA THR A 49 36.01 -19.07 10.46
C THR A 49 35.58 -18.00 9.46
N ASP A 50 35.66 -18.36 8.19
CA ASP A 50 35.29 -17.66 6.95
C ASP A 50 33.85 -17.12 6.96
N ALA A 51 33.53 -16.24 7.91
CA ALA A 51 32.25 -15.61 8.09
C ALA A 51 32.20 -14.41 7.15
N SER A 52 31.18 -14.37 6.30
CA SER A 52 30.90 -13.26 5.40
C SER A 52 31.05 -11.91 6.13
N PRO A 53 31.58 -10.86 5.47
CA PRO A 53 31.69 -9.54 6.07
C PRO A 53 30.38 -9.11 6.77
N PRO A 54 30.43 -8.47 7.96
CA PRO A 54 29.23 -8.04 8.68
C PRO A 54 28.34 -7.21 7.77
N LYS A 55 27.15 -7.73 7.45
CA LYS A 55 26.13 -6.96 6.73
C LYS A 55 25.45 -6.05 7.74
N PHE A 56 25.75 -4.76 7.67
CA PHE A 56 25.01 -3.75 8.42
C PHE A 56 23.63 -3.61 7.80
N VAL A 57 22.60 -3.93 8.58
CA VAL A 57 21.21 -3.67 8.21
C VAL A 57 20.89 -2.21 8.44
N SER A 58 20.14 -1.59 7.52
CA SER A 58 19.70 -0.21 7.71
C SER A 58 18.54 -0.15 8.70
N LEU A 59 18.32 1.01 9.33
CA LEU A 59 17.14 1.22 10.18
C LEU A 59 15.83 0.98 9.40
N GLU A 60 15.82 1.34 8.11
CA GLU A 60 14.68 1.11 7.22
C GLU A 60 14.40 -0.39 7.03
N GLU A 61 15.45 -1.21 6.87
CA GLU A 61 15.31 -2.67 6.78
C GLU A 61 14.75 -3.27 8.07
N ILE A 62 15.18 -2.76 9.23
CA ILE A 62 14.65 -3.19 10.53
C ILE A 62 13.17 -2.81 10.66
N MET A 63 12.80 -1.58 10.29
CA MET A 63 11.40 -1.13 10.33
C MET A 63 10.51 -1.93 9.36
N ARG A 64 11.01 -2.23 8.16
CA ARG A 64 10.31 -3.08 7.20
C ARG A 64 10.13 -4.49 7.73
N ALA A 65 11.19 -5.10 8.27
CA ALA A 65 11.12 -6.42 8.88
C ALA A 65 10.13 -6.47 10.05
N ALA A 66 10.10 -5.44 10.90
CA ALA A 66 9.13 -5.34 12.00
C ALA A 66 7.68 -5.31 11.49
N LYS A 67 7.42 -4.54 10.42
CA LYS A 67 6.11 -4.51 9.77
C LYS A 67 5.74 -5.86 9.16
N ASP A 68 6.68 -6.51 8.47
CA ASP A 68 6.45 -7.80 7.82
C ASP A 68 6.19 -8.91 8.85
N MET A 69 6.90 -8.92 9.97
CA MET A 69 6.65 -9.84 11.09
C MET A 69 5.27 -9.62 11.71
N SER A 70 4.88 -8.37 11.91
CA SER A 70 3.53 -8.03 12.41
C SER A 70 2.45 -8.54 11.46
N ASN A 71 2.62 -8.33 10.15
CA ASN A 71 1.71 -8.85 9.13
C ASN A 71 1.65 -10.38 9.12
N MET A 72 2.78 -11.07 9.32
CA MET A 72 2.82 -12.53 9.37
C MET A 72 2.14 -13.09 10.63
N ALA A 73 2.35 -12.45 11.77
CA ALA A 73 1.64 -12.79 13.01
C ALA A 73 0.12 -12.62 12.83
N LEU A 74 -0.30 -11.49 12.25
CA LEU A 74 -1.71 -11.23 11.92
C LEU A 74 -2.26 -12.26 10.93
N CYS A 75 -1.53 -12.59 9.86
CA CYS A 75 -1.95 -13.62 8.90
C CYS A 75 -2.13 -14.98 9.57
N HIS A 76 -1.24 -15.34 10.51
CA HIS A 76 -1.36 -16.57 11.28
C HIS A 76 -2.59 -16.54 12.20
N GLU A 77 -2.83 -15.43 12.90
CA GLU A 77 -4.03 -15.25 13.72
C GLU A 77 -5.31 -15.41 12.90
N ILE A 78 -5.40 -14.73 11.75
CA ILE A 78 -6.54 -14.84 10.81
C ILE A 78 -6.70 -16.28 10.29
N ALA A 79 -5.61 -16.98 9.99
CA ALA A 79 -5.66 -18.34 9.47
C ALA A 79 -6.09 -19.38 10.51
N VAL A 80 -5.73 -19.17 11.78
CA VAL A 80 -6.04 -20.08 12.90
C VAL A 80 -7.45 -19.85 13.44
N ASP A 81 -7.94 -18.61 13.40
CA ASP A 81 -9.30 -18.29 13.83
C ASP A 81 -10.34 -18.74 12.79
N LYS A 82 -11.04 -19.83 13.09
CA LYS A 82 -12.08 -20.42 12.24
C LYS A 82 -13.36 -19.58 12.17
N ASP A 83 -13.56 -18.73 13.16
CA ASP A 83 -14.72 -17.83 13.25
C ASP A 83 -14.40 -16.44 12.71
N PHE A 84 -13.16 -16.22 12.24
CA PHE A 84 -12.77 -14.99 11.59
C PHE A 84 -13.68 -14.70 10.40
N LYS A 85 -14.40 -13.59 10.50
CA LYS A 85 -15.28 -13.08 9.44
C LYS A 85 -14.86 -11.66 9.15
N ILE A 86 -14.59 -11.38 7.89
CA ILE A 86 -14.53 -10.00 7.42
C ILE A 86 -15.96 -9.50 7.45
N GLU A 87 -16.28 -8.64 8.42
CA GLU A 87 -17.60 -8.03 8.51
C GLU A 87 -17.91 -7.36 7.17
N LYS A 88 -19.06 -7.72 6.58
CA LYS A 88 -19.57 -6.94 5.46
C LYS A 88 -19.78 -5.54 6.00
N LEU A 89 -19.14 -4.57 5.35
CA LEU A 89 -19.39 -3.16 5.64
C LEU A 89 -20.85 -2.87 5.29
N GLU A 90 -21.72 -2.98 6.28
CA GLU A 90 -23.10 -2.54 6.21
C GLU A 90 -23.05 -1.01 6.15
N LEU A 91 -23.12 -0.50 4.92
CA LEU A 91 -23.19 0.92 4.70
C LEU A 91 -24.45 1.46 5.38
N PRO A 92 -24.38 2.63 6.05
CA PRO A 92 -25.57 3.23 6.63
C PRO A 92 -26.63 3.40 5.55
N GLU A 93 -27.91 3.12 5.88
CA GLU A 93 -29.01 3.01 4.90
C GLU A 93 -29.16 4.23 3.98
N ASN A 94 -28.67 5.38 4.43
CA ASN A 94 -28.81 6.66 3.76
C ASN A 94 -27.57 7.05 2.95
N SER A 95 -26.53 6.22 2.93
CA SER A 95 -25.29 6.57 2.24
C SER A 95 -25.50 6.54 0.73
N LEU A 96 -24.86 7.50 0.04
CA LEU A 96 -24.85 7.53 -1.41
C LEU A 96 -24.26 6.23 -1.98
N GLU A 97 -23.19 5.74 -1.34
CA GLU A 97 -22.52 4.50 -1.75
C GLU A 97 -23.48 3.29 -1.74
N LYS A 98 -24.36 3.19 -0.73
CA LYS A 98 -25.32 2.08 -0.63
C LYS A 98 -26.33 2.16 -1.77
N LYS A 99 -26.89 3.35 -2.00
CA LYS A 99 -27.85 3.57 -3.10
C LYS A 99 -27.26 3.26 -4.46
N VAL A 100 -26.02 3.68 -4.71
CA VAL A 100 -25.32 3.37 -5.97
C VAL A 100 -25.13 1.87 -6.12
N ARG A 101 -24.65 1.19 -5.06
CA ARG A 101 -24.46 -0.27 -5.04
C ARG A 101 -25.77 -1.02 -5.31
N ASP A 102 -26.84 -0.65 -4.62
CA ASP A 102 -28.15 -1.28 -4.74
C ASP A 102 -28.77 -1.04 -6.11
N THR A 103 -28.66 0.19 -6.64
CA THR A 103 -29.17 0.55 -7.97
C THR A 103 -28.41 -0.22 -9.06
N MET A 104 -27.08 -0.27 -9.01
CA MET A 104 -26.29 -1.02 -9.99
C MET A 104 -26.62 -2.52 -9.95
N HIS A 105 -26.76 -3.08 -8.75
CA HIS A 105 -27.15 -4.47 -8.59
C HIS A 105 -28.54 -4.73 -9.19
N GLN A 106 -29.50 -3.85 -8.94
CA GLN A 106 -30.84 -3.96 -9.50
C GLN A 106 -30.82 -3.88 -11.04
N VAL A 107 -30.17 -2.85 -11.60
CA VAL A 107 -30.08 -2.64 -13.06
C VAL A 107 -29.47 -3.86 -13.76
N PHE A 108 -28.45 -4.48 -13.18
CA PHE A 108 -27.87 -5.70 -13.71
C PHE A 108 -28.90 -6.83 -13.84
N TRP A 109 -29.65 -7.11 -12.77
CA TRP A 109 -30.66 -8.17 -12.79
C TRP A 109 -31.87 -7.83 -13.65
N ASP A 110 -32.25 -6.55 -13.74
CA ASP A 110 -33.32 -6.09 -14.61
C ASP A 110 -32.97 -6.33 -16.08
N ILE A 111 -31.75 -5.95 -16.51
CA ILE A 111 -31.24 -6.22 -17.88
C ILE A 111 -31.16 -7.73 -18.13
N LEU A 112 -30.60 -8.50 -17.20
CA LEU A 112 -30.48 -9.94 -17.36
C LEU A 112 -31.85 -10.61 -17.52
N LYS A 113 -32.85 -10.17 -16.75
CA LYS A 113 -34.21 -10.67 -16.84
C LYS A 113 -34.87 -10.30 -18.16
N GLU A 114 -34.66 -9.06 -18.62
CA GLU A 114 -35.16 -8.58 -19.92
C GLU A 114 -34.61 -9.46 -21.05
N GLN A 115 -33.29 -9.66 -21.11
CA GLN A 115 -32.63 -10.49 -22.12
C GLN A 115 -33.13 -11.93 -22.16
N LEU A 116 -33.38 -12.53 -20.99
CA LEU A 116 -33.89 -13.89 -20.89
C LEU A 116 -35.38 -14.01 -21.27
N SER A 117 -36.11 -12.89 -21.28
CA SER A 117 -37.52 -12.83 -21.64
C SER A 117 -37.79 -12.50 -23.11
N GLU A 118 -36.75 -12.10 -23.86
CA GLU A 118 -36.84 -11.86 -25.31
C GLU A 118 -37.11 -13.16 -26.08
N ASP A 119 -37.66 -13.03 -27.30
CA ASP A 119 -37.88 -14.14 -28.23
C ASP A 119 -37.21 -13.82 -29.59
N PRO A 120 -36.04 -14.41 -29.90
CA PRO A 120 -35.32 -15.44 -29.14
C PRO A 120 -34.55 -14.86 -27.93
N PRO A 121 -34.33 -15.63 -26.84
CA PRO A 121 -33.62 -15.13 -25.67
C PRO A 121 -32.14 -14.84 -25.95
N VAL A 122 -31.62 -13.77 -25.35
CA VAL A 122 -30.21 -13.37 -25.43
C VAL A 122 -29.46 -13.88 -24.19
N TYR A 123 -28.38 -14.62 -24.38
CA TYR A 123 -27.65 -15.30 -23.29
C TYR A 123 -26.30 -14.69 -22.94
N ASP A 124 -25.90 -13.58 -23.56
CA ASP A 124 -24.55 -13.02 -23.43
C ASP A 124 -24.17 -12.74 -21.96
N HIS A 125 -25.00 -12.00 -21.22
CA HIS A 125 -24.72 -11.68 -19.81
C HIS A 125 -24.86 -12.91 -18.89
N ALA A 126 -25.79 -13.81 -19.18
CA ALA A 126 -25.98 -15.04 -18.40
C ALA A 126 -24.74 -15.96 -18.50
N LEU A 127 -24.16 -16.09 -19.68
CA LEU A 127 -22.97 -16.91 -19.91
C LEU A 127 -21.73 -16.35 -19.21
N VAL A 128 -21.54 -15.03 -19.23
CA VAL A 128 -20.47 -14.35 -18.47
C VAL A 128 -20.63 -14.63 -16.98
N LEU A 129 -21.83 -14.41 -16.43
CA LEU A 129 -22.11 -14.66 -15.02
C LEU A 129 -21.84 -16.12 -14.62
N LEU A 130 -22.25 -17.08 -15.45
CA LEU A 130 -22.01 -18.50 -15.21
C LEU A 130 -20.52 -18.86 -15.24
N ALA A 131 -19.74 -18.24 -16.13
CA ALA A 131 -18.30 -18.42 -16.20
C ALA A 131 -17.62 -17.89 -14.92
N GLU A 132 -18.02 -16.72 -14.45
CA GLU A 132 -17.52 -16.12 -13.20
C GLU A 132 -17.85 -16.99 -11.98
N ILE A 133 -19.10 -17.46 -11.85
CA ILE A 133 -19.51 -18.34 -10.75
C ILE A 133 -18.70 -19.63 -10.75
N LYS A 134 -18.48 -20.21 -11.94
CA LYS A 134 -17.63 -21.39 -12.09
C LYS A 134 -16.20 -21.12 -11.62
N GLU A 135 -15.61 -19.99 -12.01
CA GLU A 135 -14.27 -19.59 -11.58
C GLU A 135 -14.18 -19.37 -10.07
N VAL A 136 -15.15 -18.67 -9.47
CA VAL A 136 -15.18 -18.47 -8.01
C VAL A 136 -15.29 -19.81 -7.30
N SER A 137 -16.14 -20.72 -7.77
CA SER A 137 -16.32 -22.05 -7.18
C SER A 137 -15.05 -22.91 -7.25
N THR A 138 -14.29 -22.83 -8.34
CA THR A 138 -13.00 -23.56 -8.47
C THR A 138 -11.91 -22.87 -7.64
N ARG A 139 -11.84 -21.54 -7.68
CA ARG A 139 -10.87 -20.74 -6.92
C ARG A 139 -11.02 -20.92 -5.41
N SER A 140 -12.23 -20.92 -4.87
CA SER A 140 -12.46 -21.17 -3.44
C SER A 140 -11.95 -22.55 -3.02
N ARG A 141 -12.18 -23.59 -3.83
CA ARG A 141 -11.66 -24.95 -3.56
C ARG A 141 -10.13 -25.01 -3.60
N LEU A 142 -9.50 -24.28 -4.52
CA LEU A 142 -8.03 -24.17 -4.60
C LEU A 142 -7.43 -23.35 -3.45
N HIS A 143 -8.10 -22.31 -3.00
CA HIS A 143 -7.65 -21.48 -1.88
C HIS A 143 -7.66 -22.24 -0.56
N THR A 144 -8.70 -23.05 -0.30
CA THR A 144 -8.72 -23.95 0.86
C THR A 144 -7.59 -24.97 0.82
N LEU A 145 -7.24 -25.50 -0.36
CA LEU A 145 -6.11 -26.42 -0.49
C LEU A 145 -4.76 -25.71 -0.30
N ARG A 146 -4.60 -24.47 -0.78
CA ARG A 146 -3.35 -23.69 -0.64
C ARG A 146 -3.07 -23.19 0.78
N LEU A 147 -4.08 -23.08 1.64
CA LEU A 147 -3.87 -22.75 3.06
C LEU A 147 -3.62 -23.98 3.93
N VAL A 148 -3.91 -25.19 3.43
CA VAL A 148 -3.75 -26.46 4.15
C VAL A 148 -2.42 -27.17 3.81
N PHE A 149 -1.73 -26.77 2.75
CA PHE A 149 -0.41 -27.28 2.33
C PHE A 149 0.58 -26.15 2.12
#